data_AF-A0A819E5Y3-F1
#
_entry.id   AF-A0A819E5Y3-F1
#
_cell.length_a   1.000
_cell.length_b   1.000
_cell.length_c   1.000
_cell.angle_alpha   90.00
_cell.angle_beta   90.00
_cell.angle_gamma   90.00
#
_symmetry.space_group_name_H-M   'P 1'
#
loop_
_entity.id
_entity.type
_entity.pdbx_description
1 polymer ?
#
loop_
_entity_poly.entity_id
_entity_poly.type
_entity_poly.pdbx_seq_one_letter_code
_entity_poly.pdbx_strand_id
1 'polypeptide(L)'
;MPQIGSCTDIKCDDDIKELYECHCCLHLVCLNHLIEHVEITKQNKKRLDSLRNELNTVINTLKLIVDKKLLTIGREQYLIEQAKKLVDVPSSSIDELQNIFEQINQIIALNRSGKK
;
A
#
# COMPACT_ATOMS: atom_id res chain seq x y z
N MET A 1 -17.78 1.99 -25.56
CA MET A 1 -18.34 1.78 -24.20
C MET A 1 -19.06 3.06 -23.81
N PRO A 2 -20.39 3.02 -23.62
CA PRO A 2 -20.94 2.56 -22.35
C PRO A 2 -22.05 1.51 -22.55
N GLN A 3 -22.01 0.42 -21.78
CA GLN A 3 -23.21 -0.39 -21.58
C GLN A 3 -24.09 0.33 -20.57
N ILE A 4 -24.86 1.29 -21.09
CA ILE A 4 -26.07 1.80 -20.44
C ILE A 4 -26.98 0.57 -20.31
N GLY A 5 -27.38 0.24 -19.08
CA GLY A 5 -28.11 -0.98 -18.77
C GLY A 5 -29.27 -1.18 -19.75
N SER A 6 -29.27 -2.31 -20.47
CA SER A 6 -30.39 -2.65 -21.33
C SER A 6 -31.63 -2.83 -20.45
N CYS A 7 -32.73 -2.19 -20.86
CA CYS A 7 -34.08 -2.46 -20.37
C CYS A 7 -34.49 -3.88 -20.83
N THR A 8 -33.78 -4.92 -20.37
CA THR A 8 -34.06 -6.31 -20.71
C THR A 8 -34.95 -6.91 -19.64
N ASP A 9 -36.15 -7.30 -20.08
CA ASP A 9 -37.08 -8.24 -19.42
C ASP A 9 -38.14 -7.67 -18.46
N ILE A 10 -38.45 -6.38 -18.48
CA ILE A 10 -39.65 -5.89 -17.78
C ILE A 10 -40.84 -6.01 -18.75
N LYS A 11 -41.68 -7.02 -18.52
CA LYS A 11 -42.92 -7.24 -19.29
C LYS A 11 -43.94 -6.16 -18.92
N CYS A 12 -44.19 -5.25 -19.83
CA CYS A 12 -45.38 -4.41 -19.79
C CYS A 12 -46.57 -5.26 -20.27
N ASP A 13 -47.69 -5.25 -19.55
CA ASP A 13 -48.93 -5.88 -20.03
C ASP A 13 -49.35 -5.24 -21.36
N ASP A 14 -49.91 -6.05 -22.27
CA ASP A 14 -50.29 -5.62 -23.62
C ASP A 14 -51.45 -4.58 -23.63
N ASP A 15 -52.14 -4.40 -22.50
CA ASP A 15 -53.31 -3.52 -22.35
C ASP A 15 -52.98 -2.07 -21.91
N ILE A 16 -51.71 -1.66 -21.98
CA ILE A 16 -51.25 -0.37 -21.45
C ILE A 16 -51.52 0.77 -22.45
N LYS A 17 -52.41 1.69 -22.06
CA LYS A 17 -52.86 2.83 -22.88
C LYS A 17 -51.90 4.02 -22.92
N GLU A 18 -50.96 4.11 -21.98
CA GLU A 18 -50.02 5.23 -21.89
C GLU A 18 -48.59 4.72 -21.74
N LEU A 19 -47.75 5.11 -22.70
CA LEU A 19 -46.32 4.85 -22.71
C LEU A 19 -45.57 6.14 -22.40
N TYR A 20 -44.46 5.99 -21.69
CA TYR A 20 -43.62 7.08 -21.23
C TYR A 20 -42.19 6.88 -21.74
N GLU A 21 -41.49 7.95 -22.09
CA GLU A 21 -40.08 7.85 -22.48
C GLU A 21 -39.19 7.56 -21.26
N CYS A 22 -38.49 6.44 -21.27
CA CYS A 22 -37.46 6.13 -20.28
C CYS A 22 -36.15 6.83 -20.66
N HIS A 23 -35.74 7.84 -19.90
CA HIS A 23 -34.45 8.51 -20.12
C HIS A 23 -33.22 7.59 -19.96
N CYS A 24 -33.36 6.43 -19.31
CA CYS A 24 -32.26 5.48 -19.12
C CYS A 24 -31.99 4.63 -20.37
N CYS A 25 -33.03 4.22 -21.11
CA CYS A 25 -32.86 3.40 -22.32
C CYS A 25 -33.37 4.06 -23.60
N LEU A 26 -33.95 5.26 -23.53
CA LEU A 26 -34.53 6.01 -24.66
C LEU A 26 -35.66 5.25 -25.39
N HIS A 27 -36.36 4.35 -24.68
CA HIS A 27 -37.50 3.60 -25.20
C HIS A 27 -38.79 4.03 -24.51
N LEU A 28 -39.92 3.86 -25.21
CA LEU A 28 -41.26 4.01 -24.66
C LEU A 28 -41.59 2.78 -23.78
N VAL A 29 -41.94 3.03 -22.52
CA VAL A 29 -42.16 1.99 -21.50
C VAL A 29 -43.41 2.30 -20.68
N CYS A 30 -43.97 1.31 -19.99
CA CYS A 30 -45.10 1.50 -19.10
C CYS A 30 -44.70 2.21 -17.78
N LEU A 31 -45.69 2.77 -17.08
CA LEU A 31 -45.46 3.46 -15.79
C LEU A 31 -44.81 2.53 -14.73
N ASN A 32 -45.23 1.27 -14.64
CA ASN A 32 -44.65 0.29 -13.71
C ASN A 32 -43.16 0.07 -13.99
N HIS A 33 -42.76 0.02 -15.26
CA HIS A 33 -41.37 -0.10 -15.66
C HIS A 33 -40.54 1.12 -15.19
N LEU A 34 -41.07 2.34 -15.32
CA LEU A 34 -40.40 3.53 -14.80
C LEU A 34 -40.21 3.49 -13.28
N ILE A 35 -41.24 3.04 -12.55
CA ILE A 35 -41.19 2.92 -11.08
C ILE A 35 -40.09 1.93 -10.68
N GLU A 36 -40.07 0.73 -11.29
CA GLU A 36 -39.04 -0.28 -11.02
C GLU A 36 -37.63 0.25 -11.34
N HIS A 37 -37.45 0.98 -12.45
CA HIS A 37 -36.17 1.59 -12.79
C HIS A 37 -35.69 2.61 -11.75
N VAL A 38 -36.59 3.44 -11.23
CA VAL A 38 -36.27 4.40 -10.16
C VAL A 38 -35.84 3.66 -8.90
N GLU A 39 -36.52 2.56 -8.54
CA GLU A 39 -36.16 1.74 -7.38
C GLU A 39 -34.80 1.06 -7.54
N ILE A 40 -34.53 0.44 -8.68
CA ILE A 40 -33.23 -0.16 -9.02
C ILE A 40 -32.13 0.90 -8.94
N THR A 41 -32.36 2.09 -9.51
CA THR A 41 -31.39 3.19 -9.48
C THR A 41 -31.11 3.64 -8.04
N LYS A 42 -32.13 3.73 -7.19
CA LYS A 42 -32.01 4.07 -5.77
C LYS A 42 -31.22 3.00 -5.02
N GLN A 43 -31.47 1.72 -5.29
CA GLN A 43 -30.73 0.61 -4.69
C GLN A 43 -29.26 0.61 -5.13
N ASN A 44 -29.00 0.82 -6.42
CA ASN A 44 -27.64 0.90 -6.96
C ASN A 44 -26.87 2.08 -6.36
N LYS A 45 -27.52 3.23 -6.15
CA LYS A 45 -26.90 4.36 -5.44
C LYS A 45 -26.49 3.99 -4.02
N LYS A 46 -27.36 3.33 -3.26
CA LYS A 46 -27.03 2.84 -1.90
C LYS A 46 -25.85 1.86 -1.92
N ARG A 47 -25.80 0.95 -2.90
CA ARG A 47 -24.69 0.00 -3.07
C ARG A 47 -23.38 0.72 -3.38
N LEU A 48 -23.41 1.71 -4.28
CA LEU A 48 -22.23 2.53 -4.59
C LEU A 48 -21.74 3.32 -3.38
N ASP A 49 -22.64 3.89 -2.58
CA ASP A 49 -22.27 4.59 -1.36
C ASP A 49 -21.65 3.63 -0.32
N SER A 50 -22.16 2.40 -0.19
CA SER A 50 -21.54 1.36 0.65
C SER A 50 -20.13 1.02 0.18
N LEU A 51 -19.96 0.73 -1.12
CA LEU A 51 -18.66 0.39 -1.70
C LEU A 51 -17.66 1.55 -1.55
N ARG A 52 -18.11 2.80 -1.69
CA ARG A 52 -17.27 3.98 -1.45
C ARG A 52 -16.81 4.05 0.01
N ASN A 53 -17.69 3.75 0.96
CA ASN A 53 -17.34 3.74 2.38
C ASN A 53 -16.37 2.61 2.74
N GLU A 54 -16.57 1.42 2.18
CA GLU A 54 -15.66 0.29 2.31
C GLU A 54 -14.28 0.63 1.72
N LEU A 55 -14.24 1.19 0.52
CA LEU A 55 -13.01 1.63 -0.13
C LEU A 55 -12.25 2.67 0.73
N ASN A 56 -12.96 3.66 1.26
CA ASN A 56 -12.36 4.66 2.15
C ASN A 56 -11.79 4.03 3.43
N THR A 57 -12.47 3.03 3.98
CA THR A 57 -12.02 2.28 5.16
C THR A 57 -10.73 1.50 4.86
N VAL A 58 -10.67 0.84 3.70
CA VAL A 58 -9.47 0.13 3.23
C VAL A 58 -8.31 1.10 3.02
N ILE A 59 -8.55 2.24 2.36
CA ILE A 59 -7.52 3.27 2.13
C ILE A 59 -6.95 3.77 3.46
N ASN A 60 -7.81 4.08 4.44
CA ASN A 60 -7.36 4.55 5.75
C ASN A 60 -6.56 3.47 6.50
N THR A 61 -6.98 2.22 6.39
CA THR A 61 -6.25 1.08 6.98
C THR A 61 -4.87 0.92 6.35
N LEU A 62 -4.76 1.01 5.03
CA LEU A 62 -3.48 0.94 4.32
C LEU A 62 -2.55 2.10 4.71
N LYS A 63 -3.07 3.33 4.84
CA LYS A 63 -2.28 4.47 5.32
C LYS A 63 -1.66 4.18 6.70
N LEU A 64 -2.46 3.70 7.65
CA LEU A 64 -1.97 3.36 8.99
C LEU A 64 -0.90 2.25 8.97
N ILE A 65 -1.06 1.26 8.10
CA ILE A 65 -0.06 0.19 7.92
C ILE A 65 1.26 0.77 7.38
N VAL A 66 1.19 1.64 6.36
CA VAL A 66 2.37 2.30 5.78
C VAL A 66 3.08 3.14 6.84
N ASP A 67 2.35 3.97 7.59
CA ASP A 67 2.92 4.81 8.64
C ASP A 67 3.64 3.98 9.70
N LYS A 68 3.01 2.87 10.14
CA LYS A 68 3.62 1.94 11.09
C LYS A 68 4.90 1.30 10.54
N LYS A 69 4.90 0.92 9.26
CA LYS A 69 6.08 0.33 8.62
C LYS A 69 7.22 1.33 8.48
N LEU A 70 6.93 2.59 8.15
CA LEU A 70 7.94 3.66 8.11
C LEU A 70 8.59 3.87 9.48
N LEU A 71 7.81 3.86 10.56
CA LEU A 71 8.35 3.92 11.92
C LEU A 71 9.25 2.73 12.26
N THR A 72 8.86 1.51 11.87
CA THR A 72 9.68 0.32 12.06
C THR A 72 11.01 0.42 11.30
N ILE A 73 10.98 0.84 10.03
CA ILE A 73 12.18 1.03 9.21
C ILE A 73 13.12 2.05 9.87
N GLY A 74 12.59 3.17 10.36
CA GLY A 74 13.40 4.17 11.06
C GLY A 74 14.09 3.62 12.31
N ARG A 75 13.40 2.74 13.07
CA ARG A 75 14.00 2.06 14.24
C ARG A 75 15.09 1.06 13.83
N GLU A 76 14.86 0.28 12.77
CA GLU A 76 15.86 -0.66 12.26
C GLU A 76 17.11 0.06 11.74
N GLN A 77 16.94 1.17 11.02
CA GLN A 77 18.06 2.01 10.58
C GLN A 77 18.87 2.55 11.76
N TYR A 78 18.19 3.01 12.82
CA TYR A 78 18.87 3.44 14.05
C TYR A 78 19.67 2.29 14.69
N LEU A 79 19.10 1.09 14.78
CA LEU A 79 19.79 -0.08 15.33
C LEU A 79 20.99 -0.50 14.48
N ILE A 80 20.88 -0.45 13.15
CA ILE A 80 22.00 -0.71 12.23
C ILE A 80 23.13 0.28 12.47
N GLU A 81 22.80 1.57 12.64
CA GLU A 81 23.82 2.60 12.88
C GLU A 81 24.53 2.40 14.22
N GLN A 82 23.80 2.00 15.26
CA GLN A 82 24.40 1.65 16.55
C GLN A 82 25.28 0.40 16.44
N ALA A 83 24.86 -0.61 15.68
CA ALA A 83 25.65 -1.81 15.45
C ALA A 83 26.95 -1.51 14.69
N LYS A 84 26.92 -0.63 13.68
CA LYS A 84 28.14 -0.18 12.99
C LYS A 84 29.16 0.45 13.93
N LYS A 85 28.72 1.39 14.77
CA LYS A 85 29.60 2.02 15.77
C LYS A 85 30.23 1.00 16.72
N LEU A 86 29.47 -0.02 17.11
CA LEU A 86 29.97 -1.10 17.96
C LEU A 86 31.00 -2.00 17.27
N VAL A 87 30.98 -2.09 15.93
CA VAL A 87 31.96 -2.83 15.14
C VAL A 87 33.19 -1.98 14.85
N ASP A 88 33.01 -0.69 14.56
CA ASP A 88 34.10 0.22 14.20
C ASP A 88 35.10 0.42 15.35
N VAL A 89 34.62 0.48 16.60
CA VAL A 89 35.48 0.64 17.78
C VAL A 89 36.48 -0.53 17.92
N PRO A 90 36.05 -1.81 18.00
CA PRO A 90 36.96 -2.94 17.98
C PRO A 90 37.89 -2.97 16.76
N SER A 91 37.41 -2.60 15.56
CA SER A 91 38.25 -2.56 14.38
C SER A 91 39.42 -1.59 14.54
N SER A 92 39.17 -0.37 15.03
CA SER A 92 40.26 0.58 15.33
C SER A 92 41.23 0.04 16.39
N SER A 93 40.75 -0.63 17.43
CA SER A 93 41.61 -1.22 18.45
C SER A 93 42.43 -2.39 17.91
N ILE A 94 41.90 -3.18 16.98
CA ILE A 94 42.64 -4.25 16.30
C ILE A 94 43.77 -3.66 15.45
N ASP A 95 43.49 -2.59 14.70
CA ASP A 95 44.50 -1.91 13.87
C ASP A 95 45.63 -1.34 14.75
N GLU A 96 45.29 -0.75 15.89
CA GLU A 96 46.27 -0.27 16.88
C GLU A 96 47.13 -1.42 17.44
N LEU A 97 46.52 -2.54 17.82
CA LEU A 97 47.23 -3.71 18.33
C LEU A 97 48.16 -4.32 17.27
N GLN A 98 47.75 -4.35 16.00
CA GLN A 98 48.60 -4.80 14.90
C GLN A 98 49.83 -3.92 14.74
N ASN A 99 49.67 -2.60 14.76
CA ASN A 99 50.78 -1.66 14.67
C ASN A 99 51.76 -1.83 15.85
N ILE A 100 51.24 -1.96 17.09
CA ILE A 100 52.07 -2.22 18.28
C ILE A 100 52.85 -3.54 18.11
N PHE A 101 52.19 -4.60 17.65
CA PHE A 101 52.83 -5.89 17.42
C PHE A 101 53.96 -5.81 16.38
N GLU A 102 53.75 -5.06 15.30
CA GLU A 102 54.74 -4.85 14.26
C GLU A 102 55.97 -4.07 14.77
N GLN A 103 55.75 -3.03 15.59
CA GLN A 103 56.83 -2.30 16.27
C GLN A 103 57.63 -3.19 17.22
N ILE A 104 56.96 -4.03 18.02
CA ILE A 104 57.63 -5.00 18.90
C ILE A 104 58.52 -5.95 18.08
N ASN A 105 58.00 -6.48 16.97
CA ASN A 105 58.78 -7.36 16.10
C ASN A 105 60.00 -6.67 15.49
N GLN A 106 59.86 -5.41 15.07
CA GLN A 106 61.00 -4.61 14.59
C GLN A 106 62.06 -4.44 15.67
N ILE A 107 61.66 -4.10 16.90
CA ILE A 107 62.57 -3.96 18.04
C ILE A 107 63.28 -5.29 18.34
N ILE A 108 62.55 -6.42 18.34
CA ILE A 108 63.13 -7.76 18.54
C ILE A 108 64.15 -8.06 17.43
N ALA A 109 63.84 -7.75 16.17
CA ALA A 109 64.73 -7.98 15.04
C ALA A 109 66.01 -7.14 15.16
N LEU A 110 65.89 -5.85 15.51
CA LEU A 110 67.03 -4.94 15.75
C LEU A 110 67.92 -5.42 16.90
N ASN A 111 67.33 -5.85 18.02
CA ASN A 111 68.08 -6.38 19.15
C ASN A 111 68.82 -7.69 18.83
N ARG A 112 68.29 -8.50 17.90
CA ARG A 112 68.96 -9.72 17.42
C ARG A 112 70.09 -9.40 16.43
N SER A 113 69.97 -8.35 15.63
CA SER A 113 71.00 -7.97 14.65
C SER A 113 72.17 -7.17 15.25
N GLY A 114 71.94 -6.42 16.34
CA GLY A 114 72.98 -5.66 17.06
C GLY A 114 73.83 -6.45 18.05
N LYS A 115 73.61 -7.76 18.22
CA LYS A 115 74.39 -8.66 19.09
C LYS A 115 75.60 -9.33 18.41
N LYS A 116 76.19 -8.70 17.40
CA LYS A 116 77.44 -9.17 16.77
C LYS A 116 78.64 -8.37 17.23
#